data_AF-A0A0K1QE75-F1
#
_entry.id   AF-A0A0K1QE75-F1
#
_cell.length_a   1.000
_cell.length_b   1.000
_cell.length_c   1.000
_cell.angle_alpha   90.00
_cell.angle_beta   90.00
_cell.angle_gamma   90.00
#
_symmetry.space_group_name_H-M   'P 1'
#
loop_
_entity.id
_entity.type
_entity.pdbx_description
1 polymer ?
#
loop_
_entity_poly.entity_id
_entity_poly.type
_entity_poly.pdbx_seq_one_letter_code
_entity_poly.pdbx_strand_id
1 'polypeptide(L)'
;MTQLFLALHIFANTVWIGSIAAVGWLTAASSRTEISERADAIAQVALQLYRRVAVPAFLMSLLFGVARLLEAPGAYMRLHWFHGKLTAAFVVITLHHFIGARARKAASGSRQAGRSSVILTGATLAFAFLTVIFAVLKGMLVP
;
A
#
# COMPACT_ATOMS: atom_id res chain seq x y z
N MET A 1 19.47 -14.76 -9.67
CA MET A 1 18.29 -13.95 -10.04
C MET A 1 17.28 -13.85 -8.89
N THR A 2 16.95 -14.95 -8.21
CA THR A 2 16.08 -15.02 -7.02
C THR A 2 16.31 -13.91 -5.95
N GLN A 3 17.56 -13.68 -5.54
CA GLN A 3 17.87 -12.67 -4.50
C GLN A 3 17.66 -11.23 -4.96
N LEU A 4 17.87 -10.96 -6.26
CA LEU A 4 17.61 -9.64 -6.83
C LEU A 4 16.11 -9.34 -6.85
N PHE A 5 15.28 -10.29 -7.28
CA PHE A 5 13.82 -10.12 -7.24
C PHE A 5 13.28 -9.95 -5.83
N LEU A 6 13.88 -10.63 -4.85
CA LEU A 6 13.55 -10.42 -3.45
C LEU A 6 13.90 -8.99 -3.00
N ALA A 7 15.12 -8.53 -3.29
CA ALA A 7 15.56 -7.19 -2.92
C ALA A 7 14.68 -6.10 -3.57
N LEU A 8 14.37 -6.25 -4.87
CA LEU A 8 13.51 -5.33 -5.59
C LEU A 8 12.07 -5.36 -5.08
N HIS A 9 11.52 -6.52 -4.76
CA HIS A 9 10.20 -6.64 -4.15
C HIS A 9 10.15 -5.95 -2.79
N ILE A 10 11.13 -6.19 -1.90
CA ILE A 10 11.20 -5.55 -0.58
C ILE A 10 11.33 -4.03 -0.72
N PHE A 11 12.26 -3.55 -1.55
CA PHE A 11 12.45 -2.13 -1.80
C PHE A 11 11.17 -1.46 -2.31
N ALA A 12 10.55 -2.04 -3.35
CA ALA A 12 9.32 -1.53 -3.92
C ALA A 12 8.17 -1.53 -2.89
N ASN A 13 8.09 -2.58 -2.04
CA ASN A 13 7.09 -2.65 -0.98
C ASN A 13 7.29 -1.56 0.09
N THR A 14 8.54 -1.30 0.51
CA THR A 14 8.85 -0.22 1.45
C THR A 14 8.44 1.14 0.89
N VAL A 15 8.81 1.44 -0.36
CA VAL A 15 8.43 2.70 -1.01
C VAL A 15 6.92 2.79 -1.20
N TRP A 16 6.26 1.71 -1.61
CA TRP A 16 4.82 1.66 -1.82
C TRP A 16 4.05 1.92 -0.52
N ILE A 17 4.34 1.18 0.55
CA ILE A 17 3.61 1.30 1.81
C ILE A 17 3.84 2.66 2.46
N GLY A 18 5.07 3.16 2.45
CA GLY A 18 5.38 4.49 2.98
C GLY A 18 4.66 5.61 2.21
N SER A 19 4.73 5.57 0.88
CA SER A 19 4.11 6.60 0.03
C SER A 19 2.57 6.57 0.09
N ILE A 20 1.93 5.40 0.09
CA ILE A 20 0.45 5.33 0.17
C ILE A 20 -0.06 5.78 1.55
N ALA A 21 0.68 5.50 2.62
CA ALA A 21 0.34 6.01 3.94
C ALA A 21 0.45 7.54 3.98
N ALA A 22 1.52 8.10 3.42
CA ALA A 22 1.68 9.55 3.28
C ALA A 22 0.54 10.18 2.45
N VAL A 23 0.13 9.57 1.33
CA VAL A 23 -1.05 10.01 0.55
C VAL A 23 -2.30 10.06 1.43
N GLY A 24 -2.53 9.02 2.22
CA GLY A 24 -3.69 8.94 3.10
C GLY A 24 -3.69 10.03 4.19
N TRP A 25 -2.54 10.31 4.79
CA TRP A 25 -2.36 11.39 5.76
C TRP A 25 -2.51 12.78 5.16
N LEU A 26 -1.92 13.03 3.98
CA LEU A 26 -2.07 14.29 3.26
C LEU A 26 -3.53 14.54 2.86
N THR A 27 -4.23 13.50 2.40
CA THR A 27 -5.67 13.58 2.07
C THR A 27 -6.52 13.89 3.31
N ALA A 28 -6.14 13.37 4.48
CA ALA A 28 -6.79 13.75 5.73
C ALA A 28 -6.44 15.19 6.15
N ALA A 29 -5.18 15.61 5.96
CA ALA A 29 -4.72 16.96 6.28
C ALA A 29 -5.40 18.02 5.43
N SER A 30 -5.59 17.80 4.12
CA SER A 30 -6.31 18.73 3.25
C SER A 30 -7.75 18.96 3.74
N SER A 31 -8.45 17.91 4.17
CA SER A 31 -9.83 18.03 4.66
C SER A 31 -9.98 18.79 5.97
N ARG A 32 -8.90 18.90 6.76
CA ARG A 32 -8.87 19.64 8.03
C ARG A 32 -8.35 21.06 7.87
N THR A 33 -7.87 21.42 6.68
CA THR A 33 -7.31 22.74 6.42
C THR A 33 -8.43 23.72 6.10
N GLU A 34 -8.55 24.80 6.88
CA GLU A 34 -9.61 25.81 6.73
C GLU A 34 -9.37 26.72 5.52
N ILE A 35 -8.10 27.10 5.28
CA ILE A 35 -7.70 27.93 4.15
C ILE A 35 -7.82 27.13 2.86
N SER A 36 -8.78 27.49 1.99
CA SER A 36 -9.15 26.71 0.80
C SER A 36 -7.97 26.46 -0.14
N GLU A 37 -7.21 27.50 -0.48
CA GLU A 37 -6.05 27.39 -1.38
C GLU A 37 -4.99 26.41 -0.84
N ARG A 38 -4.73 26.45 0.46
CA ARG A 38 -3.80 25.54 1.12
C ARG A 38 -4.34 24.10 1.14
N ALA A 39 -5.63 23.93 1.37
CA ALA A 39 -6.28 22.62 1.33
C ALA A 39 -6.15 21.98 -0.07
N ASP A 40 -6.40 22.76 -1.12
CA ASP A 40 -6.29 22.32 -2.50
C ASP A 40 -4.84 21.97 -2.87
N ALA A 41 -3.87 22.79 -2.47
CA ALA A 41 -2.45 22.50 -2.67
C ALA A 41 -2.03 21.16 -2.02
N ILE A 42 -2.43 20.90 -0.77
CA ILE A 42 -2.15 19.64 -0.08
C ILE A 42 -2.81 18.45 -0.81
N ALA A 43 -4.05 18.62 -1.26
CA ALA A 43 -4.77 17.57 -1.99
C ALA A 43 -4.11 17.24 -3.34
N GLN A 44 -3.60 18.25 -4.06
CA GLN A 44 -2.84 18.05 -5.29
C GLN A 44 -1.52 17.32 -5.03
N VAL A 45 -0.79 17.68 -3.96
CA VAL A 45 0.43 16.95 -3.55
C VAL A 45 0.12 15.49 -3.23
N ALA A 46 -0.98 15.21 -2.52
CA ALA A 46 -1.41 13.83 -2.25
C ALA A 46 -1.67 13.04 -3.55
N LEU A 47 -2.36 13.65 -4.52
CA LEU A 47 -2.64 13.00 -5.80
C LEU A 47 -1.37 12.78 -6.64
N GLN A 48 -0.44 13.73 -6.63
CA GLN A 48 0.84 13.60 -7.32
C GLN A 48 1.70 12.50 -6.70
N LEU A 49 1.78 12.44 -5.36
CA LEU A 49 2.50 11.38 -4.65
C LEU A 49 1.89 10.00 -4.96
N TYR A 50 0.56 9.91 -5.01
CA TYR A 50 -0.14 8.69 -5.40
C TYR A 50 0.25 8.25 -6.82
N ARG A 51 0.14 9.14 -7.80
CA ARG A 51 0.37 8.81 -9.22
C ARG A 51 1.83 8.57 -9.56
N ARG A 52 2.74 9.38 -9.00
CA ARG A 52 4.16 9.40 -9.40
C ARG A 52 5.04 8.48 -8.56
N VAL A 53 4.61 8.11 -7.35
CA VAL A 53 5.43 7.29 -6.44
C VAL A 53 4.68 6.02 -6.03
N ALA A 54 3.48 6.15 -5.43
CA ALA A 54 2.79 5.00 -4.86
C ALA A 54 2.37 3.98 -5.93
N VAL A 55 1.82 4.42 -7.07
CA VAL A 55 1.41 3.53 -8.15
C VAL A 55 2.61 2.82 -8.82
N PRO A 56 3.70 3.50 -9.22
CA PRO A 56 4.88 2.81 -9.75
C PRO A 56 5.49 1.81 -8.76
N ALA A 57 5.61 2.19 -7.48
CA ALA A 57 6.15 1.30 -6.45
C ALA A 57 5.24 0.08 -6.21
N PHE A 58 3.91 0.27 -6.21
CA PHE A 58 2.93 -0.81 -6.18
C PHE A 58 3.12 -1.79 -7.34
N LEU A 59 3.20 -1.29 -8.57
CA LEU A 59 3.36 -2.11 -9.77
C LEU A 59 4.68 -2.90 -9.74
N MET A 60 5.78 -2.26 -9.33
CA MET A 60 7.05 -2.95 -9.14
C MET A 60 6.96 -4.02 -8.05
N SER A 61 6.32 -3.73 -6.91
CA SER A 61 6.15 -4.71 -5.84
C SER A 61 5.36 -5.92 -6.34
N LEU A 62 4.26 -5.71 -7.07
CA LEU A 62 3.49 -6.81 -7.65
C LEU A 62 4.29 -7.62 -8.66
N LEU A 63 4.97 -6.94 -9.58
CA LEU A 63 5.75 -7.58 -10.63
C LEU A 63 6.80 -8.53 -10.03
N PHE A 64 7.60 -8.03 -9.10
CA PHE A 64 8.66 -8.85 -8.47
C PHE A 64 8.10 -9.88 -7.49
N GLY A 65 6.98 -9.60 -6.83
CA GLY A 65 6.28 -10.57 -5.97
C GLY A 65 5.74 -11.75 -6.77
N VAL A 66 5.12 -11.48 -7.92
CA VAL A 66 4.62 -12.50 -8.85
C VAL A 66 5.79 -13.25 -9.50
N ALA A 67 6.82 -12.55 -9.98
CA ALA A 67 8.01 -13.20 -10.54
C ALA A 67 8.61 -14.22 -9.56
N ARG A 68 8.71 -13.86 -8.28
CA ARG A 68 9.15 -14.76 -7.20
C ARG A 68 8.24 -15.95 -6.97
N LEU A 69 6.93 -15.76 -7.05
CA LEU A 69 5.96 -16.86 -6.93
C LEU A 69 6.10 -17.86 -8.08
N LEU A 70 6.31 -17.36 -9.31
CA LEU A 70 6.44 -18.19 -10.51
C LEU A 70 7.73 -19.03 -10.54
N GLU A 71 8.75 -18.70 -9.75
CA GLU A 71 9.95 -19.53 -9.61
C GLU A 71 9.66 -20.90 -8.96
N ALA A 72 8.66 -20.98 -8.07
CA ALA A 72 8.29 -22.22 -7.37
C ALA A 72 6.82 -22.22 -6.90
N PRO A 73 5.84 -22.16 -7.81
CA PRO A 73 4.43 -21.93 -7.46
C PRO A 73 3.86 -23.04 -6.56
N GLY A 74 4.16 -24.31 -6.87
CA GLY A 74 3.71 -25.45 -6.08
C GLY A 74 4.33 -25.51 -4.67
N ALA A 75 5.53 -24.97 -4.48
CA ALA A 75 6.16 -24.92 -3.16
C ALA A 75 5.48 -23.85 -2.29
N TYR A 76 5.23 -22.65 -2.83
CA TYR A 76 4.61 -21.56 -2.08
C TYR A 76 3.14 -21.82 -1.77
N MET A 77 2.36 -22.35 -2.73
CA MET A 77 0.91 -22.56 -2.57
C MET A 77 0.55 -23.71 -1.63
N ARG A 78 1.52 -24.49 -1.15
CA ARG A 78 1.30 -25.52 -0.11
C ARG A 78 1.54 -24.99 1.30
N LEU A 79 2.09 -23.77 1.43
CA LEU A 79 2.45 -23.20 2.72
C LEU A 79 1.28 -22.39 3.30
N HIS A 80 0.76 -22.80 4.46
CA HIS A 80 -0.39 -22.13 5.09
C HIS A 80 -0.13 -20.64 5.39
N TRP A 81 1.08 -20.29 5.83
CA TRP A 81 1.47 -18.88 6.06
C TRP A 81 1.42 -18.05 4.78
N PHE A 82 1.63 -18.66 3.62
CA PHE A 82 1.65 -17.96 2.34
C PHE A 82 0.24 -17.53 1.92
N HIS A 83 -0.78 -18.35 2.19
CA HIS A 83 -2.17 -17.94 1.99
C HIS A 83 -2.54 -16.76 2.89
N GLY A 84 -2.16 -16.80 4.18
CA GLY A 84 -2.36 -15.68 5.10
C GLY A 84 -1.69 -14.39 4.62
N LYS A 85 -0.43 -14.49 4.16
CA LYS A 85 0.31 -13.38 3.56
C LYS A 85 -0.41 -12.81 2.33
N LEU A 86 -0.85 -13.68 1.41
CA LEU A 86 -1.53 -13.24 0.19
C LEU A 86 -2.86 -12.57 0.50
N THR A 87 -3.68 -13.12 1.40
CA THR A 87 -4.93 -12.51 1.82
C THR A 87 -4.70 -11.11 2.39
N ALA A 88 -3.72 -10.94 3.29
CA ALA A 88 -3.37 -9.64 3.83
C ALA A 88 -2.88 -8.67 2.73
N ALA A 89 -2.08 -9.14 1.77
CA ALA A 89 -1.63 -8.34 0.65
C ALA A 89 -2.80 -7.89 -0.24
N PHE A 90 -3.76 -8.76 -0.55
CA PHE A 90 -4.97 -8.42 -1.32
C PHE A 90 -5.79 -7.31 -0.66
N VAL A 91 -5.92 -7.36 0.68
CA VAL A 91 -6.57 -6.27 1.43
C VAL A 91 -5.80 -4.95 1.26
N VAL A 92 -4.47 -4.96 1.39
CA VAL A 92 -3.63 -3.76 1.19
C VAL A 92 -3.80 -3.19 -0.23
N ILE A 93 -3.85 -4.03 -1.26
CA ILE A 93 -4.08 -3.61 -2.66
C ILE A 93 -5.43 -2.89 -2.81
N THR A 94 -6.47 -3.45 -2.19
CA THR A 94 -7.82 -2.87 -2.22
C THR A 94 -7.84 -1.51 -1.52
N LEU A 95 -7.22 -1.42 -0.34
CA LEU A 95 -7.09 -0.17 0.41
C LEU A 95 -6.27 0.88 -0.34
N HIS A 96 -5.20 0.48 -1.04
CA HIS A 96 -4.40 1.37 -1.90
C HIS A 96 -5.27 2.06 -2.96
N HIS A 97 -6.16 1.33 -3.64
CA HIS A 97 -7.05 1.92 -4.63
C HIS A 97 -8.12 2.82 -4.00
N PHE A 98 -8.64 2.48 -2.82
CA PHE A 98 -9.56 3.34 -2.08
C PHE A 98 -8.91 4.65 -1.64
N ILE A 99 -7.69 4.61 -1.09
CA ILE A 99 -6.91 5.81 -0.75
C ILE A 99 -6.67 6.65 -2.02
N GLY A 100 -6.27 6.02 -3.12
CA GLY A 100 -6.10 6.70 -4.41
C GLY A 100 -7.38 7.38 -4.93
N ALA A 101 -8.54 6.73 -4.77
CA ALA A 101 -9.83 7.32 -5.13
C ALA A 101 -10.17 8.53 -4.25
N ARG A 102 -9.82 8.49 -2.96
CA ARG A 102 -10.00 9.63 -2.04
C ARG A 102 -9.06 10.79 -2.37
N ALA A 103 -7.81 10.51 -2.70
CA ALA A 103 -6.88 11.54 -3.16
C ALA A 103 -7.39 12.25 -4.43
N ARG A 104 -7.94 11.49 -5.40
CA ARG A 104 -8.59 12.07 -6.60
C ARG A 104 -9.77 12.96 -6.25
N LYS A 105 -10.66 12.52 -5.35
CA LYS A 105 -11.81 13.32 -4.89
C LYS A 105 -11.37 14.57 -4.13
N ALA A 106 -10.36 14.46 -3.26
CA ALA A 106 -9.83 15.61 -2.53
C ALA A 106 -9.24 16.65 -3.50
N ALA A 107 -8.48 16.21 -4.51
CA ALA A 107 -7.89 17.10 -5.51
C ALA A 107 -8.94 17.75 -6.45
N SER A 108 -10.17 17.22 -6.50
CA SER A 108 -11.30 17.83 -7.21
C SER A 108 -12.17 18.72 -6.30
N GLY A 109 -11.67 19.14 -5.13
CA GLY A 109 -12.35 20.05 -4.20
C GLY A 109 -13.33 19.37 -3.21
N SER A 110 -13.47 18.04 -3.21
CA SER A 110 -14.37 17.35 -2.27
C SER A 110 -13.75 17.23 -0.87
N ARG A 111 -14.21 18.09 0.06
CA ARG A 111 -13.79 18.07 1.48
C ARG A 111 -14.19 16.83 2.27
N GLN A 112 -15.22 16.09 1.85
CA GLN A 112 -15.71 14.89 2.55
C GLN A 112 -14.76 13.67 2.42
N ALA A 113 -13.76 13.74 1.53
CA ALA A 113 -12.87 12.62 1.23
C ALA A 113 -11.87 12.27 2.35
N GLY A 114 -11.52 13.23 3.22
CA GLY A 114 -10.42 13.05 4.18
C GLY A 114 -10.79 12.34 5.49
N ARG A 115 -12.06 12.36 5.93
CA ARG A 115 -12.46 11.80 7.24
C ARG A 115 -12.25 10.29 7.34
N SER A 116 -12.51 9.56 6.27
CA SER A 116 -12.29 8.12 6.20
C SER A 116 -10.87 7.75 5.75
N SER A 117 -10.07 8.72 5.26
CA SER A 117 -8.69 8.48 4.81
C SER A 117 -7.77 8.02 5.94
N VAL A 118 -7.97 8.53 7.16
CA VAL A 118 -7.21 8.11 8.35
C VAL A 118 -7.43 6.63 8.66
N ILE A 119 -8.69 6.19 8.68
CA ILE A 119 -9.03 4.79 8.98
C ILE A 119 -8.48 3.86 7.89
N LEU A 120 -8.61 4.23 6.62
CA LEU A 120 -8.05 3.47 5.50
C LEU A 120 -6.52 3.36 5.60
N THR A 121 -5.86 4.43 6.01
CA THR A 121 -4.40 4.46 6.22
C THR A 121 -3.98 3.55 7.38
N GLY A 122 -4.66 3.64 8.52
CA GLY A 122 -4.41 2.77 9.66
C GLY A 122 -4.62 1.30 9.32
N ALA A 123 -5.71 0.97 8.63
CA ALA A 123 -5.96 -0.39 8.13
C ALA A 123 -4.86 -0.85 7.16
N THR A 124 -4.40 0.02 6.27
CA THR A 124 -3.32 -0.29 5.32
C THR A 124 -2.04 -0.67 6.06
N LEU A 125 -1.65 0.12 7.07
CA LEU A 125 -0.47 -0.17 7.89
C LEU A 125 -0.61 -1.45 8.71
N ALA A 126 -1.80 -1.69 9.28
CA ALA A 126 -2.07 -2.91 10.05
C ALA A 126 -1.96 -4.18 9.19
N PHE A 127 -2.59 -4.18 8.00
CA PHE A 127 -2.50 -5.32 7.08
C PHE A 127 -1.11 -5.45 6.45
N ALA A 128 -0.42 -4.34 6.16
CA ALA A 128 0.97 -4.39 5.72
C ALA A 128 1.87 -5.02 6.80
N PHE A 129 1.68 -4.65 8.07
CA PHE A 129 2.38 -5.28 9.19
C PHE A 129 2.05 -6.77 9.29
N LEU A 130 0.78 -7.16 9.11
CA LEU A 130 0.39 -8.57 9.07
C LEU A 130 1.10 -9.36 7.95
N THR A 131 1.30 -8.76 6.76
CA THR A 131 2.09 -9.41 5.69
C THR A 131 3.55 -9.65 6.11
N VAL A 132 4.14 -8.73 6.88
CA VAL A 132 5.49 -8.86 7.43
C VAL A 132 5.53 -9.96 8.48
N ILE A 133 4.55 -10.01 9.39
CA ILE A 133 4.42 -11.09 10.39
C ILE A 133 4.40 -12.46 9.72
N PHE A 134 3.54 -12.67 8.72
CA PHE A 134 3.49 -13.95 8.00
C PHE A 134 4.82 -14.28 7.30
N ALA A 135 5.54 -13.28 6.78
CA ALA A 135 6.81 -13.49 6.09
C ALA A 135 7.98 -13.79 7.05
N VAL A 136 8.03 -13.12 8.21
CA VAL A 136 9.11 -13.22 9.19
C VAL A 136 8.92 -14.43 10.10
N LEU A 137 7.71 -14.61 10.63
CA LEU A 137 7.39 -15.71 11.54
C LEU A 137 7.00 -17.00 10.82
N LYS A 138 7.27 -17.11 9.51
CA LYS A 138 6.93 -18.28 8.67
C LYS A 138 7.39 -19.62 9.25
N GLY A 139 8.50 -19.64 10.01
CA GLY A 139 9.04 -20.84 10.66
C GLY A 139 8.42 -21.18 12.01
N MET A 140 7.64 -20.28 12.61
CA MET A 140 6.85 -20.52 13.82
C MET A 140 5.37 -20.80 13.49
N LEU A 141 4.92 -20.36 12.32
CA LEU A 141 3.55 -20.53 11.82
C LEU A 141 3.34 -21.86 11.07
N VAL A 142 4.38 -22.70 11.03
CA VAL A 142 4.39 -24.07 10.48
C VAL A 142 5.24 -24.92 11.43
N PRO A 143 4.68 -25.90 12.16
CA PRO A 143 5.46 -26.99 12.74
C PRO A 143 6.01 -27.93 11.65
#